data_AF-A0AAU5HQ42-F1
#
_entry.id   AF-A0AAU5HQ42-F1
#
_cell.length_a   1.000
_cell.length_b   1.000
_cell.length_c   1.000
_cell.angle_alpha   90.00
_cell.angle_beta   90.00
_cell.angle_gamma   90.00
#
_symmetry.space_group_name_H-M   'P 1'
#
loop_
_entity.id
_entity.type
_entity.pdbx_description
1 polymer ?
#
loop_
_entity_poly.entity_id
_entity_poly.type
_entity_poly.pdbx_seq_one_letter_code
_entity_poly.pdbx_strand_id
1 'polypeptide(L)' 'MFDNLGDLGKLKDKAEEVAEEHGDKIADGLEKAGDLVDEKTDGKHSEQIDTAVDKAQDLVARLAAQAADGEKKG' A
#
# COMPACT_ATOMS: atom_id res chain seq x y z
N MET A 1 -21.36 13.59 -4.72
CA MET A 1 -20.32 12.53 -4.72
C MET A 1 -19.03 13.01 -5.41
N PHE A 2 -18.44 14.12 -4.99
CA PHE A 2 -17.13 14.61 -5.49
C PHE A 2 -16.26 15.26 -4.39
N ASP A 3 -16.71 15.19 -3.13
CA ASP A 3 -16.08 15.87 -1.98
C ASP A 3 -14.72 15.22 -1.59
N ASN A 4 -14.57 13.90 -1.81
CA ASN A 4 -13.34 13.16 -1.50
C ASN A 4 -12.13 13.55 -2.38
N LEU A 5 -12.33 14.16 -3.55
CA LEU A 5 -11.21 14.50 -4.44
C LEU A 5 -10.48 15.76 -3.98
N GLY A 6 -11.20 16.70 -3.35
CA GLY A 6 -10.63 17.89 -2.73
C GLY A 6 -9.83 17.57 -1.46
N ASP A 7 -10.29 16.60 -0.68
CA ASP A 7 -9.58 16.13 0.50
C ASP A 7 -8.33 15.31 0.15
N LEU A 8 -8.37 14.53 -0.94
CA LEU A 8 -7.20 13.84 -1.50
C LEU A 8 -6.11 14.82 -1.94
N GLY A 9 -6.48 15.91 -2.61
CA GLY A 9 -5.51 16.95 -3.02
C GLY A 9 -4.82 17.59 -1.83
N LYS A 10 -5.58 18.02 -0.82
CA LYS A 10 -5.04 18.59 0.42
C LYS A 10 -4.17 17.62 1.19
N LEU A 11 -4.53 16.34 1.22
CA LEU A 11 -3.72 15.29 1.86
C LEU A 11 -2.40 15.08 1.12
N LYS A 12 -2.43 15.07 -0.22
CA LYS A 12 -1.23 14.97 -1.07
C LYS A 12 -0.29 16.14 -0.83
N ASP A 13 -0.77 17.37 -0.91
CA ASP A 13 0.05 18.58 -0.75
C ASP A 13 0.73 18.60 0.63
N LYS A 14 -0.02 18.25 1.67
CA LYS A 14 0.48 18.18 3.04
C LYS A 14 1.46 17.04 3.26
N ALA A 15 1.30 15.92 2.55
CA ALA A 15 2.24 14.80 2.58
C ALA A 15 3.55 15.15 1.84
N GLU A 16 3.48 15.87 0.71
CA GLU A 16 4.65 16.40 0.01
C GLU A 16 5.43 17.38 0.90
N GLU A 17 4.75 18.34 1.55
CA GLU A 17 5.39 19.30 2.46
C GLU A 17 6.09 18.61 3.64
N VAL A 18 5.45 17.61 4.26
CA VAL A 18 6.05 16.84 5.36
C VAL A 18 7.20 15.97 4.86
N ALA A 19 7.14 15.47 3.62
CA ALA A 19 8.22 14.68 3.03
C ALA A 19 9.44 15.53 2.71
N GLU A 20 9.22 16.76 2.23
CA GLU A 20 10.29 17.73 1.94
C GLU A 20 10.93 18.29 3.21
N GLU A 21 10.16 18.68 4.24
CA GLU A 21 10.71 19.22 5.49
C GLU A 21 11.25 18.14 6.44
N HIS A 22 10.65 16.94 6.42
CA HIS A 22 10.78 15.96 7.49
C HIS A 22 10.69 14.50 7.01
N GLY A 23 11.31 14.17 5.88
CA GLY A 23 11.37 12.79 5.37
C GLY A 23 11.77 11.74 6.43
N ASP A 24 12.69 12.08 7.34
CA ASP A 24 13.09 11.22 8.46
C ASP A 24 11.96 11.00 9.48
N LYS A 25 11.10 12.00 9.74
CA LYS A 25 9.94 11.84 10.64
C LYS A 25 8.81 11.04 10.01
N ILE A 26 8.73 10.99 8.68
CA ILE A 26 7.78 10.12 7.99
C ILE A 26 8.19 8.66 8.22
N ALA A 27 9.49 8.35 8.11
CA ALA A 27 9.99 7.01 8.39
C ALA A 27 9.69 6.59 9.84
N ASP A 28 10.01 7.43 10.83
CA ASP A 28 9.68 7.20 12.24
C ASP A 28 8.16 7.06 12.49
N GLY A 29 7.35 7.83 11.76
CA GLY A 29 5.89 7.80 11.86
C GLY A 29 5.27 6.55 11.26
N LEU A 30 5.83 6.05 10.15
CA LEU A 30 5.42 4.81 9.50
C LEU A 30 5.80 3.58 10.33
N GLU A 31 7.02 3.57 10.89
CA GLU A 31 7.49 2.48 11.76
C GLU A 31 6.61 2.39 13.02
N LYS A 32 6.34 3.52 13.69
CA LYS A 32 5.38 3.58 14.81
C LYS A 32 3.95 3.23 14.42
N ALA A 33 3.49 3.58 13.23
CA ALA A 33 2.16 3.23 12.77
C ALA A 33 2.05 1.71 12.53
N GLY A 34 3.11 1.10 11.97
CA GLY A 34 3.25 -0.34 11.85
C GLY A 34 3.19 -1.03 13.21
N ASP A 35 4.01 -0.59 14.16
CA ASP A 35 4.03 -1.14 15.53
C ASP A 35 2.68 -0.96 16.23
N LEU A 36 2.06 0.21 16.13
CA LEU A 36 0.76 0.47 16.76
C LEU A 36 -0.35 -0.37 16.16
N VAL A 37 -0.33 -0.62 14.85
CA VAL A 37 -1.31 -1.47 14.17
C VAL A 37 -1.07 -2.94 14.53
N ASP A 38 0.18 -3.38 14.57
CA ASP A 38 0.53 -4.75 14.96
C ASP A 38 0.18 -5.01 16.44
N GLU A 39 0.49 -4.06 17.34
CA GLU A 39 0.15 -4.11 18.76
C GLU A 39 -1.38 -4.04 18.97
N LYS A 40 -2.11 -3.15 18.26
CA LYS A 40 -3.59 -3.13 18.32
C LYS A 40 -4.22 -4.40 17.80
N THR A 41 -3.58 -5.00 16.80
CA THR A 41 -4.09 -6.23 16.21
C THR A 41 -3.59 -7.44 16.96
N ASP A 42 -2.66 -7.35 17.92
CA ASP A 42 -2.05 -8.50 18.62
C ASP A 42 -1.47 -9.54 17.61
N GLY A 43 -1.07 -9.12 16.41
CA GLY A 43 -0.80 -10.06 15.30
C GLY A 43 -2.02 -10.86 14.81
N LYS A 44 -3.24 -10.55 15.25
CA LYS A 44 -4.51 -11.22 14.87
C LYS A 44 -4.95 -10.93 13.44
N HIS A 45 -4.29 -10.03 12.73
CA HIS A 45 -4.54 -9.77 11.31
C HIS A 45 -3.47 -10.36 10.39
N SER A 46 -2.46 -11.06 10.94
CA SER A 46 -1.48 -11.80 10.13
C SER A 46 -2.17 -12.76 9.16
N GLU A 47 -3.23 -13.48 9.57
CA GLU A 47 -4.00 -14.33 8.64
C GLU A 47 -4.67 -13.56 7.49
N GLN A 48 -5.18 -12.35 7.75
CA GLN A 48 -5.81 -11.53 6.72
C GLN A 48 -4.77 -10.90 5.78
N ILE A 49 -3.61 -10.52 6.33
CA ILE A 49 -2.46 -10.00 5.58
C ILE A 49 -1.88 -11.12 4.70
N ASP A 50 -1.62 -12.31 5.26
CA ASP A 50 -1.13 -13.47 4.52
C ASP A 50 -2.11 -13.86 3.40
N THR A 51 -3.41 -13.94 3.71
CA THR A 51 -4.44 -14.22 2.69
C THR A 51 -4.49 -13.15 1.59
N ALA A 52 -4.28 -11.88 1.94
CA ALA A 52 -4.24 -10.79 0.97
C ALA A 52 -2.98 -10.85 0.09
N VAL A 53 -1.83 -11.18 0.68
CA VAL A 53 -0.55 -11.36 -0.01
C VAL A 53 -0.62 -12.54 -0.97
N ASP A 54 -1.14 -13.70 -0.53
CA ASP A 54 -1.32 -14.87 -1.39
C ASP A 54 -2.19 -14.56 -2.60
N LYS A 55 -3.33 -13.88 -2.39
CA LYS A 55 -4.22 -13.47 -3.49
C LYS A 55 -3.54 -12.49 -4.46
N ALA A 56 -2.76 -11.55 -3.94
CA ALA A 56 -2.03 -10.61 -4.77
C ALA A 56 -0.95 -11.32 -5.60
N GLN A 57 -0.22 -12.27 -5.02
CA GLN A 57 0.76 -13.08 -5.75
C GLN A 57 0.11 -13.93 -6.84
N ASP A 58 -1.03 -14.56 -6.57
CA ASP A 58 -1.79 -15.35 -7.54
C ASP A 58 -2.25 -14.49 -8.72
N LEU A 59 -2.73 -13.26 -8.45
CA LEU A 59 -3.11 -12.30 -9.48
C LEU A 59 -1.92 -11.85 -10.32
N VAL A 60 -0.78 -11.54 -9.69
CA VAL A 60 0.45 -11.14 -10.38
C VAL A 60 0.98 -12.29 -11.24
N ALA A 61 0.97 -13.53 -10.72
CA ALA A 61 1.38 -14.70 -11.47
C ALA A 61 0.49 -14.95 -12.69
N ARG A 62 -0.84 -14.78 -12.55
CA ARG A 62 -1.77 -14.87 -13.68
C ARG A 62 -1.57 -13.76 -14.70
N LEU A 63 -1.35 -12.52 -14.27
CA LEU A 63 -1.04 -11.42 -15.17
C LEU A 63 0.27 -11.68 -15.92
N ALA A 64 1.31 -12.15 -15.23
CA ALA A 64 2.60 -12.48 -15.82
C ALA A 64 2.47 -13.63 -16.83
N ALA A 65 1.70 -14.67 -16.49
CA ALA A 65 1.41 -15.77 -17.42
C ALA A 65 0.61 -15.31 -18.64
N GLN A 66 -0.37 -14.43 -18.44
CA GLN A 66 -1.20 -13.89 -19.52
C GLN A 66 -0.43 -12.90 -20.41
N ALA A 67 0.54 -12.17 -19.85
CA ALA A 67 1.47 -11.32 -20.59
C ALA A 67 2.45 -12.17 -21.42
N ALA A 68 2.94 -13.28 -20.88
CA ALA A 68 3.84 -14.20 -21.59
C ALA A 68 3.16 -14.94 -22.75
N ASP A 69 1.85 -15.24 -22.65
CA ASP A 69 1.08 -15.84 -23.74
C ASP A 69 0.78 -14.84 -24.88
N GLY A 70 0.78 -13.53 -24.57
CA GLY A 70 0.62 -12.45 -25.56
C GLY A 70 1.83 -12.22 -26.45
N GLU A 71 3.05 -12.52 -25.99
CA GLU A 71 4.30 -12.29 -26.74
C GLU A 71 4.63 -13.35 -27.80
N LYS A 72 3.92 -14.49 -27.85
CA LYS A 72 4.11 -15.52 -28.89
C LYS A 72 3.22 -15.36 -30.13
N LYS A 73 2.42 -14.29 -30.22
CA LYS A 73 1.51 -14.05 -31.35
C LYS A 73 1.65 -12.65 -31.98
N GLY A 74 2.73 -11.94 -31.67
CA GLY A 74 3.15 -10.72 -32.37
C GLY A 74 4.05 -11.04 -33.57
#